data_AF-A0AAE0TX73-F1
#
_entry.id   AF-A0AAE0TX73-F1
#
_cell.length_a   1.000
_cell.length_b   1.000
_cell.length_c   1.000
_cell.angle_alpha   90.00
_cell.angle_beta   90.00
_cell.angle_gamma   90.00
#
_symmetry.space_group_name_H-M   'P 1'
#
loop_
_entity.id
_entity.type
_entity.pdbx_description
1 polymer ?
#
loop_
_entity_poly.entity_id
_entity_poly.type
_entity_poly.pdbx_seq_one_letter_code
_entity_poly.pdbx_strand_id
1 'polypeptide(L)'
;MPPQTIEFVVSDVGHIGRVMLTRLWLFQAFITGILFLAFTLVALMSIMENYPHHSIATFIISLSLAVLAGSILFYVLVQRKLGVARKTLNFRLEVGKSILATVLWILLLAFGALAPCSSYSCRDFRFYNVIAAWTSGIVLLLVFYPAVVFTWLDRRYLLDETSEQPLAQQDEESALLPEASGDQEQAQDSGTAPLISTEAA
;
A
#
# COMPACT_ATOMS: atom_id res chain seq x y z
N MET A 1 -22.76 -21.05 34.08
CA MET A 1 -23.36 -20.73 32.78
C MET A 1 -22.29 -20.06 31.94
N PRO A 2 -21.78 -20.70 30.88
CA PRO A 2 -20.60 -20.20 30.16
C PRO A 2 -20.94 -19.09 29.15
N PRO A 3 -20.01 -18.16 28.90
CA PRO A 3 -20.16 -17.04 27.97
C PRO A 3 -19.93 -17.49 26.52
N GLN A 4 -20.96 -18.04 25.86
CA GLN A 4 -20.86 -18.47 24.44
C GLN A 4 -21.36 -17.45 23.42
N THR A 5 -21.85 -16.29 23.86
CA THR A 5 -22.43 -15.28 22.96
C THR A 5 -21.40 -14.36 22.30
N ILE A 6 -20.17 -14.26 22.82
CA ILE A 6 -19.18 -13.29 22.31
C ILE A 6 -18.43 -13.84 21.09
N GLU A 7 -18.11 -15.14 21.05
CA GLU A 7 -17.35 -15.73 19.92
C GLU A 7 -18.11 -15.70 18.59
N PHE A 8 -19.45 -15.82 18.63
CA PHE A 8 -20.26 -15.86 17.41
C PHE A 8 -20.30 -14.49 16.71
N VAL A 9 -20.32 -13.40 17.47
CA VAL A 9 -20.33 -12.03 16.93
C VAL A 9 -19.00 -11.66 16.29
N VAL A 10 -17.88 -12.10 16.88
CA VAL A 10 -16.53 -11.83 16.34
C VAL A 10 -16.29 -12.57 15.01
N SER A 11 -16.78 -13.80 14.89
CA SER A 11 -16.64 -14.60 13.66
C SER A 11 -17.39 -13.99 12.46
N ASP A 12 -18.63 -13.52 12.67
CA ASP A 12 -19.44 -12.91 11.61
C ASP A 12 -18.89 -11.55 11.15
N VAL A 13 -18.41 -10.72 12.09
CA VAL A 13 -17.76 -9.44 11.77
C VAL A 13 -16.49 -9.65 10.95
N GLY A 14 -15.69 -10.68 11.29
CA GLY A 14 -14.48 -11.03 10.54
C GLY A 14 -14.76 -11.53 9.12
N HIS A 15 -15.92 -12.16 8.88
CA HIS A 15 -16.30 -12.62 7.54
C HIS A 15 -16.83 -11.48 6.67
N ILE A 16 -17.68 -10.62 7.24
CA ILE A 16 -18.23 -9.42 6.56
C ILE A 16 -17.10 -8.43 6.21
N GLY A 17 -16.17 -8.19 7.15
CA GLY A 17 -15.02 -7.31 6.92
C GLY A 17 -14.15 -7.75 5.75
N ARG A 18 -13.89 -9.06 5.62
CA ARG A 18 -13.12 -9.61 4.48
C ARG A 18 -13.82 -9.45 3.13
N VAL A 19 -15.14 -9.65 3.08
CA VAL A 19 -15.92 -9.44 1.84
C VAL A 19 -15.95 -7.96 1.46
N MET A 20 -16.09 -7.07 2.44
CA MET A 20 -16.09 -5.62 2.23
C MET A 20 -14.73 -5.12 1.72
N LEU A 21 -13.62 -5.56 2.33
CA LEU A 21 -12.26 -5.27 1.87
C LEU A 21 -12.01 -5.80 0.45
N THR A 22 -12.52 -6.99 0.13
CA THR A 22 -12.41 -7.59 -1.21
C THR A 22 -13.14 -6.76 -2.28
N ARG A 23 -14.27 -6.14 -1.95
CA ARG A 23 -15.00 -5.28 -2.90
C ARG A 23 -14.36 -3.90 -3.01
N LEU A 24 -13.77 -3.40 -1.93
CA LEU A 24 -13.15 -2.08 -1.88
C LEU A 24 -11.92 -1.97 -2.79
N TRP A 25 -11.02 -2.97 -2.78
CA TRP A 25 -9.83 -2.92 -3.65
C TRP A 25 -10.21 -3.00 -5.14
N LEU A 26 -11.24 -3.77 -5.48
CA LEU A 26 -11.74 -3.88 -6.86
C LEU A 26 -12.29 -2.53 -7.34
N PHE A 27 -13.07 -1.87 -6.49
CA PHE A 27 -13.62 -0.54 -6.77
C PHE A 27 -12.51 0.51 -6.92
N GLN A 28 -11.51 0.49 -6.03
CA GLN A 28 -10.33 1.34 -6.13
C GLN A 28 -9.56 1.10 -7.44
N ALA A 29 -9.29 -0.15 -7.79
CA ALA A 29 -8.61 -0.52 -9.03
C ALA A 29 -9.39 -0.07 -10.26
N PHE A 30 -10.72 -0.21 -10.23
CA PHE A 30 -11.58 0.18 -11.34
C PHE A 30 -11.58 1.70 -11.56
N ILE A 31 -11.81 2.48 -10.51
CA ILE A 31 -11.80 3.95 -10.59
C ILE A 31 -10.42 4.46 -11.02
N THR A 32 -9.35 3.97 -10.39
CA THR A 32 -7.98 4.42 -10.70
C THR A 32 -7.56 4.01 -12.12
N GLY A 33 -8.02 2.85 -12.61
CA GLY A 33 -7.83 2.43 -14.00
C GLY A 33 -8.53 3.35 -15.00
N ILE A 34 -9.78 3.74 -14.74
CA ILE A 34 -10.50 4.70 -15.59
C ILE A 34 -9.78 6.06 -15.60
N LEU A 35 -9.37 6.56 -14.43
CA LEU A 35 -8.64 7.83 -14.33
C LEU A 35 -7.31 7.77 -15.09
N PHE A 36 -6.56 6.69 -14.93
CA PHE A 36 -5.30 6.47 -15.65
C PHE A 36 -5.51 6.55 -17.16
N LEU A 37 -6.52 5.84 -17.69
CA LEU A 37 -6.81 5.82 -19.12
C LEU A 37 -7.28 7.19 -19.62
N ALA A 38 -8.17 7.86 -18.88
CA ALA A 38 -8.67 9.18 -19.23
C ALA A 38 -7.53 10.22 -19.30
N PHE A 39 -6.67 10.30 -18.28
CA PHE A 39 -5.55 11.25 -18.29
C PHE A 39 -4.49 10.93 -19.33
N THR A 40 -4.24 9.64 -19.59
CA THR A 40 -3.35 9.21 -20.68
C THR A 40 -3.89 9.65 -22.03
N LEU A 41 -5.21 9.52 -22.25
CA LEU A 41 -5.84 9.94 -23.48
C LEU A 41 -5.80 11.47 -23.64
N VAL A 42 -6.05 12.24 -22.58
CA VAL A 42 -5.90 13.70 -22.61
C VAL A 42 -4.46 14.12 -22.91
N ALA A 43 -3.46 13.44 -22.31
CA ALA A 43 -2.06 13.69 -22.62
C ALA A 43 -1.74 13.42 -24.10
N LEU A 44 -2.25 12.31 -24.65
CA LEU A 44 -2.07 11.97 -26.07
C LEU A 44 -2.74 12.99 -26.99
N MET A 45 -3.97 13.42 -26.66
CA MET A 45 -4.68 14.45 -27.44
C MET A 45 -3.95 15.79 -27.39
N SER A 46 -3.38 16.16 -26.24
CA SER A 46 -2.58 17.38 -26.10
C SER A 46 -1.39 17.37 -27.05
N ILE A 47 -0.70 16.23 -27.22
CA ILE A 47 0.46 16.12 -28.12
C ILE A 47 0.07 16.26 -29.60
N MET A 48 -1.15 15.88 -29.97
CA MET A 48 -1.67 16.00 -31.34
C MET A 48 -2.16 17.41 -31.66
N GLU A 49 -2.34 18.26 -30.65
CA GLU A 49 -2.86 19.60 -30.80
C GLU A 49 -1.75 20.56 -31.27
N ASN A 50 -1.98 21.24 -32.40
CA ASN A 50 -0.95 22.03 -33.10
C ASN A 50 -0.68 23.42 -32.48
N TYR A 51 -1.02 23.62 -31.20
CA TYR A 51 -0.90 24.90 -30.48
C TYR A 51 0.23 24.84 -29.44
N PRO A 52 1.43 25.36 -29.73
CA PRO A 52 2.67 24.98 -29.03
C PRO A 52 2.75 25.39 -27.56
N HIS A 53 2.21 26.55 -27.16
CA HIS A 53 2.39 27.03 -25.80
C HIS A 53 1.38 26.47 -24.78
N HIS A 54 0.13 26.25 -25.17
CA HIS A 54 -0.90 25.76 -24.24
C HIS A 54 -0.92 24.22 -24.17
N SER A 55 -0.56 23.55 -25.26
CA SER A 55 -0.50 22.09 -25.36
C SER A 55 0.56 21.49 -24.42
N ILE A 56 1.77 22.05 -24.34
CA ILE A 56 2.88 21.46 -23.56
C ILE A 56 2.56 21.44 -22.05
N ALA A 57 2.02 22.52 -21.50
CA ALA A 57 1.66 22.57 -20.08
C ALA A 57 0.55 21.57 -19.75
N THR A 58 -0.46 21.47 -20.63
CA THR A 58 -1.57 20.50 -20.48
C THR A 58 -1.05 19.08 -20.58
N PHE A 59 -0.16 18.80 -21.53
CA PHE A 59 0.52 17.51 -21.68
C PHE A 59 1.29 17.11 -20.42
N ILE A 60 2.16 17.97 -19.88
CA ILE A 60 2.97 17.66 -18.69
C ILE A 60 2.07 17.36 -17.49
N ILE A 61 1.01 18.13 -17.30
CA ILE A 61 0.09 17.96 -16.17
C ILE A 61 -0.74 16.69 -16.34
N SER A 62 -1.33 16.46 -17.51
CA SER A 62 -2.10 15.24 -17.78
C SER A 62 -1.23 13.98 -17.70
N LEU A 63 0.03 14.05 -18.15
CA LEU A 63 0.99 12.97 -18.00
C LEU A 63 1.31 12.71 -16.52
N SER A 64 1.53 13.76 -15.73
CA SER A 64 1.78 13.64 -14.28
C SER A 64 0.58 13.02 -13.55
N LEU A 65 -0.64 13.44 -13.88
CA LEU A 65 -1.88 12.86 -13.35
C LEU A 65 -2.03 11.39 -13.75
N ALA A 66 -1.71 11.04 -15.00
CA ALA A 66 -1.71 9.65 -15.46
C ALA A 66 -0.69 8.81 -14.69
N VAL A 67 0.56 9.28 -14.55
CA VAL A 67 1.60 8.56 -13.80
C VAL A 67 1.19 8.35 -12.34
N LEU A 68 0.62 9.35 -11.69
CA LEU A 68 0.11 9.23 -10.32
C LEU A 68 -1.05 8.23 -10.22
N ALA A 69 -2.05 8.31 -11.10
CA ALA A 69 -3.16 7.36 -11.13
C ALA A 69 -2.67 5.92 -11.39
N GLY A 70 -1.72 5.76 -12.32
CA GLY A 70 -1.08 4.48 -12.63
C GLY A 70 -0.27 3.93 -11.45
N SER A 71 0.42 4.81 -10.71
CA SER A 71 1.13 4.40 -9.49
C SER A 71 0.15 3.89 -8.43
N ILE A 72 -0.96 4.58 -8.18
CA ILE A 72 -2.00 4.13 -7.23
C ILE A 72 -2.55 2.76 -7.67
N LEU A 73 -2.85 2.60 -8.96
CA LEU A 73 -3.30 1.32 -9.53
C LEU A 73 -2.27 0.21 -9.29
N PHE A 74 -0.98 0.49 -9.51
CA PHE A 74 0.11 -0.44 -9.23
C PHE A 74 0.13 -0.86 -7.75
N TYR A 75 0.02 0.08 -6.82
CA TYR A 75 -0.06 -0.25 -5.38
C TYR A 75 -1.26 -1.16 -5.06
N VAL A 76 -2.43 -0.92 -5.67
CA VAL A 76 -3.62 -1.77 -5.48
C VAL A 76 -3.37 -3.20 -6.00
N LEU A 77 -2.77 -3.34 -7.17
CA LEU A 77 -2.44 -4.64 -7.75
C LEU A 77 -1.36 -5.39 -6.94
N VAL A 78 -0.35 -4.68 -6.45
CA VAL A 78 0.71 -5.25 -5.60
C VAL A 78 0.14 -5.74 -4.27
N GLN A 79 -0.74 -4.97 -3.63
CA GLN A 79 -1.41 -5.41 -2.41
C GLN A 79 -2.24 -6.68 -2.62
N ARG A 80 -2.95 -6.79 -3.75
CA ARG A 80 -3.69 -8.01 -4.10
C ARG A 80 -2.75 -9.22 -4.17
N LYS A 81 -1.56 -9.05 -4.76
CA LYS A 81 -0.59 -10.14 -4.94
C LYS A 81 0.11 -10.54 -3.64
N LEU A 82 0.34 -9.58 -2.73
CA LEU A 82 1.01 -9.83 -1.45
C LEU A 82 0.11 -10.48 -0.39
N GLY A 83 -1.21 -10.32 -0.50
CA GLY A 83 -2.18 -10.90 0.43
C GLY A 83 -2.06 -10.37 1.86
N VAL A 84 -2.78 -10.99 2.79
CA VAL A 84 -2.85 -10.58 4.22
C VAL A 84 -1.58 -10.96 5.00
N ALA A 85 -0.67 -11.74 4.41
CA ALA A 85 0.47 -12.36 5.10
C ALA A 85 1.52 -11.37 5.62
N ARG A 86 1.56 -10.11 5.14
CA ARG A 86 2.51 -9.09 5.61
C ARG A 86 1.81 -7.80 6.05
N LYS A 87 1.21 -7.83 7.24
CA LYS A 87 0.48 -6.68 7.84
C LYS A 87 1.27 -5.37 7.81
N THR A 88 2.56 -5.39 8.16
CA THR A 88 3.43 -4.20 8.19
C THR A 88 3.68 -3.60 6.80
N LEU A 89 3.80 -4.46 5.79
CA LEU A 89 4.03 -4.04 4.41
C LEU A 89 2.72 -3.52 3.81
N ASN A 90 1.58 -4.15 4.14
CA ASN A 90 0.26 -3.69 3.73
C ASN A 90 -0.04 -2.27 4.25
N PHE A 91 0.26 -2.00 5.53
CA PHE A 91 0.13 -0.67 6.12
C PHE A 91 0.95 0.40 5.36
N ARG A 92 2.23 0.11 5.05
CA ARG A 92 3.08 1.04 4.27
C ARG A 92 2.51 1.31 2.87
N LEU A 93 1.99 0.28 2.21
CA LEU A 93 1.36 0.41 0.89
C LEU A 93 0.07 1.23 0.95
N GLU A 94 -0.73 1.11 2.01
CA GLU A 94 -1.93 1.94 2.19
C GLU A 94 -1.59 3.40 2.44
N VAL A 95 -0.63 3.66 3.33
CA VAL A 95 -0.14 5.02 3.60
C VAL A 95 0.41 5.63 2.30
N GLY A 96 1.23 4.89 1.55
CA GLY A 96 1.77 5.34 0.27
C GLY A 96 0.67 5.72 -0.73
N LYS A 97 -0.40 4.91 -0.84
CA LYS A 97 -1.56 5.21 -1.69
C LYS A 97 -2.30 6.47 -1.26
N SER A 98 -2.50 6.67 0.04
CA SER A 98 -3.18 7.86 0.55
C SER A 98 -2.39 9.14 0.27
N ILE A 99 -1.06 9.10 0.40
CA ILE A 99 -0.17 10.23 0.08
C ILE A 99 -0.25 10.52 -1.43
N LEU A 100 -0.12 9.50 -2.28
CA LEU A 100 -0.21 9.65 -3.73
C LEU A 100 -1.58 10.22 -4.17
N ALA A 101 -2.66 9.74 -3.58
CA ALA A 101 -4.00 10.29 -3.84
C ALA A 101 -4.08 11.77 -3.43
N THR A 102 -3.45 12.14 -2.31
CA THR A 102 -3.45 13.54 -1.81
C THR A 102 -2.64 14.44 -2.74
N VAL A 103 -1.49 13.98 -3.21
CA VAL A 103 -0.67 14.68 -4.22
C VAL A 103 -1.45 14.85 -5.52
N LEU A 104 -2.14 13.79 -5.99
CA LEU A 104 -3.00 13.84 -7.17
C LEU A 104 -4.11 14.90 -7.01
N TRP A 105 -4.75 14.95 -5.85
CA TRP A 105 -5.79 15.94 -5.54
C TRP A 105 -5.26 17.37 -5.52
N ILE A 106 -4.10 17.60 -4.90
CA ILE A 106 -3.44 18.92 -4.89
C ILE A 106 -3.08 19.35 -6.31
N LEU A 107 -2.60 18.44 -7.15
CA LEU A 107 -2.30 18.71 -8.56
C LEU A 107 -3.57 19.08 -9.35
N LEU A 108 -4.69 18.40 -9.11
CA LEU A 108 -5.98 18.76 -9.71
C LEU A 108 -6.45 20.15 -9.29
N LEU A 109 -6.31 20.50 -8.00
CA LEU A 109 -6.62 21.84 -7.49
C LEU A 109 -5.72 22.90 -8.12
N ALA A 110 -4.41 22.65 -8.17
CA ALA A 110 -3.45 23.55 -8.77
C ALA A 110 -3.78 23.79 -10.26
N PHE A 111 -4.12 22.73 -11.00
CA PHE A 111 -4.51 22.84 -12.40
C PHE A 111 -5.79 23.67 -12.60
N GLY A 112 -6.81 23.46 -11.77
CA GLY A 112 -8.03 24.28 -11.80
C GLY A 112 -7.80 25.75 -11.41
N ALA A 113 -6.85 26.02 -10.52
CA ALA A 113 -6.51 27.36 -10.05
C ALA A 113 -5.61 28.15 -11.03
N LEU A 114 -4.66 27.48 -11.66
CA LEU A 114 -3.63 28.07 -12.53
C LEU A 114 -4.03 28.15 -14.02
N ALA A 115 -5.21 27.65 -14.39
CA ALA A 115 -5.68 27.71 -15.78
C ALA A 115 -5.82 29.17 -16.26
N PRO A 116 -5.06 29.61 -17.28
CA PRO A 116 -5.09 31.01 -17.74
C PRO A 116 -6.44 31.34 -18.38
N CYS A 117 -7.15 32.33 -17.81
CA CYS A 117 -8.45 32.82 -18.30
C CYS A 117 -8.28 33.98 -19.28
N SER A 118 -8.45 33.75 -20.58
CA SER A 118 -8.55 34.83 -21.57
C SER A 118 -9.83 34.81 -22.42
N SER A 119 -10.69 33.79 -22.33
CA SER A 119 -11.89 33.65 -23.18
C SER A 119 -13.06 32.96 -22.47
N TYR A 120 -14.28 33.12 -23.01
CA TYR A 120 -15.54 32.53 -22.52
C TYR A 120 -15.47 30.99 -22.39
N SER A 121 -14.76 30.30 -23.29
CA SER A 121 -14.48 28.84 -23.19
C SER A 121 -13.73 28.43 -21.92
N CYS A 122 -13.01 29.37 -21.28
CA CYS A 122 -12.23 29.07 -20.08
C CYS A 122 -13.11 28.96 -18.81
N ARG A 123 -14.31 29.57 -18.81
CA ARG A 123 -15.22 29.52 -17.66
C ARG A 123 -15.72 28.09 -17.41
N ASP A 124 -16.14 27.42 -18.48
CA ASP A 124 -16.58 26.03 -18.42
C ASP A 124 -15.42 25.11 -18.06
N PHE A 125 -14.23 25.33 -18.65
CA PHE A 125 -13.03 24.54 -18.35
C PHE A 125 -12.60 24.63 -16.86
N ARG A 126 -12.59 25.83 -16.27
CA ARG A 126 -12.33 25.98 -14.82
C ARG A 126 -13.41 25.32 -13.98
N PHE A 127 -14.68 25.45 -14.36
CA PHE A 127 -15.78 24.83 -13.63
C PHE A 127 -15.66 23.30 -13.60
N TYR A 128 -15.37 22.67 -14.75
CA TYR A 128 -15.15 21.22 -14.82
C TYR A 128 -13.95 20.76 -13.98
N ASN A 129 -12.83 21.50 -14.01
CA ASN A 129 -11.65 21.15 -13.21
C ASN A 129 -11.90 21.33 -11.70
N VAL A 130 -12.66 22.34 -11.29
CA VAL A 130 -13.06 22.53 -9.90
C VAL A 130 -13.98 21.40 -9.44
N ILE A 131 -14.97 21.00 -10.25
CA ILE A 131 -15.82 19.84 -9.95
C ILE A 131 -14.98 18.56 -9.87
N ALA A 132 -14.03 18.36 -10.79
CA ALA A 132 -13.12 17.22 -10.77
C ALA A 132 -12.29 17.18 -9.48
N ALA A 133 -11.77 18.32 -9.02
CA ALA A 133 -11.04 18.41 -7.78
C ALA A 133 -11.92 18.18 -6.54
N TRP A 134 -13.16 18.67 -6.53
CA TRP A 134 -14.12 18.42 -5.44
C TRP A 134 -14.54 16.95 -5.39
N THR A 135 -14.90 16.37 -6.52
CA THR A 135 -15.30 14.97 -6.61
C THR A 135 -14.14 14.04 -6.26
N SER A 136 -12.91 14.35 -6.69
CA SER A 136 -11.74 13.56 -6.29
C SER A 136 -11.42 13.71 -4.80
N GLY A 137 -11.66 14.89 -4.20
CA GLY A 137 -11.54 15.09 -2.75
C GLY A 137 -12.53 14.23 -1.95
N ILE A 138 -13.78 14.13 -2.41
CA ILE A 138 -14.80 13.25 -1.81
C ILE A 138 -14.38 11.78 -1.92
N VAL A 139 -13.91 11.35 -3.10
CA VAL A 139 -13.40 9.98 -3.30
C VAL A 139 -12.22 9.71 -2.38
N LEU A 140 -11.33 10.66 -2.20
CA LEU A 140 -10.17 10.54 -1.31
C LEU A 140 -10.60 10.34 0.15
N LEU A 141 -11.56 11.13 0.63
CA LEU A 141 -12.11 11.02 1.98
C LEU A 141 -12.92 9.75 2.22
N LEU A 142 -13.66 9.26 1.23
CA LEU A 142 -14.53 8.08 1.40
C LEU A 142 -13.85 6.76 1.08
N VAL A 143 -12.82 6.75 0.23
CA VAL A 143 -12.23 5.51 -0.29
C VAL A 143 -10.81 5.28 0.23
N PHE A 144 -10.01 6.33 0.38
CA PHE A 144 -8.62 6.20 0.81
C PHE A 144 -8.46 6.39 2.32
N TYR A 145 -9.15 7.37 2.92
CA TYR A 145 -9.05 7.64 4.35
C TYR A 145 -9.58 6.50 5.23
N PRO A 146 -10.73 5.86 4.94
CA PRO A 146 -11.23 4.78 5.77
C PRO A 146 -10.31 3.57 5.76
N ALA A 147 -9.66 3.26 4.62
CA ALA A 147 -8.67 2.19 4.55
C ALA A 147 -7.51 2.44 5.53
N VAL A 148 -6.95 3.66 5.52
CA VAL A 148 -5.88 4.07 6.45
C VAL A 148 -6.35 4.01 7.91
N VAL A 149 -7.57 4.45 8.21
CA VAL A 149 -8.14 4.38 9.57
C VAL A 149 -8.31 2.93 10.01
N PHE A 150 -8.81 2.05 9.15
CA PHE A 150 -8.95 0.62 9.44
C PHE A 150 -7.59 -0.04 9.70
N THR A 151 -6.58 0.23 8.89
CA THR A 151 -5.25 -0.36 9.12
C THR A 151 -4.52 0.25 10.31
N TRP A 152 -4.80 1.51 10.66
CA TRP A 152 -4.31 2.11 11.89
C TRP A 152 -4.97 1.52 13.14
N LEU A 153 -6.29 1.29 13.10
CA LEU A 153 -7.03 0.61 14.17
C LEU A 153 -6.55 -0.84 14.34
N ASP A 154 -6.46 -1.62 13.27
CA ASP A 154 -5.97 -3.01 13.30
C ASP A 154 -4.55 -3.09 13.92
N ARG A 155 -3.68 -2.11 13.59
CA ARG A 155 -2.36 -2.00 14.22
C ARG A 155 -2.43 -1.69 15.72
N ARG A 156 -3.38 -0.86 16.15
CA ARG A 156 -3.56 -0.52 17.59
C ARG A 156 -4.11 -1.70 18.38
N TYR A 157 -5.10 -2.42 17.86
CA TYR A 157 -5.65 -3.60 18.52
C TYR A 157 -4.60 -4.71 18.67
N LEU A 158 -3.74 -4.91 17.66
CA LEU A 158 -2.62 -5.86 17.77
C LEU A 158 -1.58 -5.43 18.83
N LEU A 159 -1.33 -4.13 18.99
CA LEU A 159 -0.43 -3.65 20.04
C LEU A 159 -1.05 -3.80 21.43
N ASP A 160 -2.38 -3.65 21.56
CA ASP A 160 -3.11 -3.85 22.82
C ASP A 160 -3.07 -5.34 23.24
N GLU A 161 -3.35 -6.28 22.33
CA GLU A 161 -3.23 -7.72 22.61
C GLU A 161 -1.79 -8.16 22.94
N THR A 162 -0.77 -7.51 22.35
CA THR A 162 0.63 -7.79 22.68
C THR A 162 1.02 -7.23 24.05
N SER A 163 0.27 -6.26 24.58
CA SER A 163 0.50 -5.68 25.91
C SER A 163 -0.11 -6.54 27.03
N GLU A 164 -1.06 -7.41 26.71
CA GLU A 164 -1.75 -8.31 27.65
C GLU A 164 -1.17 -9.75 27.70
N GLN A 165 -0.06 -10.03 27.02
CA GLN A 165 0.80 -11.19 27.34
C GLN A 165 1.98 -10.73 28.22
N PRO A 166 1.80 -10.61 29.55
CA PRO A 166 2.93 -10.40 30.42
C PRO A 166 3.64 -11.74 30.59
N LEU A 167 4.88 -11.85 30.13
CA LEU A 167 6.03 -12.49 30.81
C LEU A 167 5.93 -13.93 31.37
N ALA A 168 4.78 -14.59 31.40
CA ALA A 168 4.57 -15.85 32.10
C ALA A 168 5.06 -17.07 31.33
N GLN A 169 5.29 -16.93 30.01
CA GLN A 169 5.66 -18.06 29.15
C GLN A 169 7.17 -18.15 28.89
N GLN A 170 7.96 -17.17 29.35
CA GLN A 170 9.41 -17.16 29.16
C GLN A 170 10.19 -17.74 30.36
N ASP A 171 9.55 -17.82 31.53
CA ASP A 171 10.15 -18.42 32.73
C ASP A 171 9.96 -19.95 32.81
N GLU A 172 8.91 -20.53 32.21
CA GLU A 172 8.71 -21.99 32.22
C GLU A 172 9.63 -22.75 31.24
N GLU A 173 10.01 -22.15 30.10
CA GLU A 173 10.89 -22.81 29.12
C GLU A 173 12.36 -22.83 29.59
N SER A 174 12.75 -21.91 30.47
CA SER A 174 14.10 -21.87 31.07
C SER A 174 14.26 -22.86 32.24
N ALA A 175 13.17 -23.37 32.81
CA ALA A 175 13.18 -24.31 33.93
C ALA A 175 13.21 -25.79 33.50
N LEU A 176 13.10 -26.09 32.21
CA LEU A 176 12.94 -27.46 31.67
C LEU A 176 14.17 -28.02 30.95
N LEU A 177 15.30 -27.31 30.92
CA LEU A 177 16.54 -27.87 30.37
C LEU A 177 17.37 -28.52 31.50
N PRO A 178 17.44 -29.88 31.57
CA PRO A 178 18.40 -30.53 32.45
C PRO A 178 19.82 -30.25 31.96
N GLU A 179 20.69 -29.82 32.88
CA GLU A 179 22.13 -29.73 32.66
C GLU A 179 22.69 -31.10 32.22
N ALA A 180 23.04 -31.22 30.95
CA ALA A 180 23.84 -32.33 30.43
C ALA A 180 25.24 -31.80 30.09
N SER A 181 26.09 -31.74 31.11
CA SER A 181 27.54 -31.58 31.02
C SER A 181 28.16 -32.61 31.98
N GLY A 182 29.12 -33.44 31.63
CA GLY A 182 29.84 -33.70 30.39
C GLY A 182 30.81 -34.83 30.70
N ASP A 183 30.94 -35.81 29.80
CA ASP A 183 31.89 -36.92 29.97
C ASP A 183 32.90 -36.92 28.83
N GLN A 184 34.11 -36.51 29.22
CA GLN A 184 35.45 -36.96 28.84
C GLN A 184 35.73 -37.42 27.38
N GLU A 185 36.50 -36.57 26.71
CA GLU A 185 37.25 -36.83 25.50
C GLU A 185 38.65 -37.37 25.84
N GLN A 186 38.95 -38.63 25.46
CA GLN A 186 40.34 -39.12 25.42
C GLN A 186 40.52 -40.33 24.47
N ALA A 187 41.38 -40.16 23.46
CA ALA A 187 42.18 -41.14 22.67
C ALA A 187 42.30 -40.59 21.22
N GLN A 188 43.39 -40.00 20.73
CA GLN A 188 44.81 -40.41 20.63
C GLN A 188 45.03 -41.72 19.85
N ASP A 189 45.18 -41.61 18.52
CA ASP A 189 46.03 -42.48 17.68
C ASP A 189 46.30 -41.75 16.35
N SER A 190 47.45 -41.09 16.19
CA SER A 190 48.67 -41.57 15.53
C SER A 190 48.55 -41.86 14.03
N GLY A 191 49.38 -41.18 13.23
CA GLY A 191 49.98 -41.81 12.07
C GLY A 191 49.72 -41.19 10.69
N THR A 192 50.79 -40.56 10.19
CA THR A 192 51.26 -40.67 8.79
C THR A 192 50.79 -39.59 7.80
N ALA A 193 51.68 -38.59 7.62
CA ALA A 193 51.83 -37.79 6.40
C ALA A 193 52.65 -38.57 5.33
N PRO A 194 53.05 -38.00 4.17
CA PRO A 194 52.39 -37.09 3.21
C PRO A 194 52.44 -37.67 1.77
N LEU A 195 51.96 -36.94 0.74
CA LEU A 195 52.71 -36.56 -0.48
C LEU A 195 51.82 -36.18 -1.69
N ILE A 196 52.10 -34.99 -2.24
CA ILE A 196 52.25 -34.62 -3.67
C ILE A 196 51.06 -34.78 -4.64
N SER A 197 50.53 -33.65 -5.13
CA SER A 197 50.65 -33.21 -6.54
C SER A 197 49.81 -31.95 -6.76
N THR A 198 50.42 -30.79 -7.07
CA THR A 198 50.90 -30.32 -8.37
C THR A 198 49.94 -29.28 -8.93
N GLU A 199 50.40 -28.03 -8.83
CA GLU A 199 50.07 -26.84 -9.62
C GLU A 199 49.58 -27.13 -11.05
N ALA A 200 48.47 -26.51 -11.43
CA ALA A 200 48.14 -26.28 -12.83
C ALA A 200 47.80 -24.80 -13.00
N ALA A 201 48.52 -24.18 -13.92
CA ALA A 201 48.36 -22.83 -14.44
C ALA A 201 47.10 -22.68 -15.30
#